data_AF-A0A8S4QD24-F1
#
_entry.id   AF-A0A8S4QD24-F1
#
_cell.length_a   1.000
_cell.length_b   1.000
_cell.length_c   1.000
_cell.angle_alpha   90.00
_cell.angle_beta   90.00
_cell.angle_gamma   90.00
#
_symmetry.space_group_name_H-M   'P 1'
#
loop_
_entity.id
_entity.type
_entity.pdbx_description
1 polymer ?
#
loop_
_entity_poly.entity_id
_entity_poly.type
_entity_poly.pdbx_seq_one_letter_code
_entity_poly.pdbx_strand_id
1 'polypeptide(L)'
;ESWQRLVDQIQSRGARLHAAGEIHRFHRDASDLLARAADRRAQLAPPPPPRDLRAATALLRDHDTAENDLVAIDAQMQVLQEEGARLQKLCPGGNEQQIAIRQRALSEAWTALRSAADERRRLLHQHLKLHQFFTEVRDLASWSSALRGEMSSSGSARSAAAAQAQRAHHDALRAEIDARDDSFRAALAAGQALIADGHPNSQVTKLL
;
A
#
# COMPACT_ATOMS: atom_id res chain seq x y z
N GLU A 1 -55.03 -24.47 -33.59
CA GLU A 1 -54.41 -23.13 -33.68
C GLU A 1 -54.50 -22.30 -32.40
N SER A 2 -55.66 -22.20 -31.73
CA SER A 2 -55.82 -21.44 -30.47
C SER A 2 -54.97 -21.98 -29.30
N TRP A 3 -54.87 -23.30 -29.16
CA TRP A 3 -54.03 -23.94 -28.13
C TRP A 3 -52.55 -23.61 -28.29
N GLN A 4 -52.02 -23.64 -29.52
CA GLN A 4 -50.61 -23.36 -29.79
C GLN A 4 -50.25 -21.92 -29.40
N ARG A 5 -51.11 -20.95 -29.77
CA ARG A 5 -50.94 -19.55 -29.36
C ARG A 5 -50.93 -19.36 -27.85
N LEU A 6 -51.77 -20.10 -27.11
CA LEU A 6 -51.79 -20.05 -25.65
C LEU A 6 -50.48 -20.61 -25.07
N VAL A 7 -49.98 -21.73 -25.59
CA VAL A 7 -48.68 -22.30 -25.19
C VAL A 7 -47.55 -21.30 -25.44
N ASP A 8 -47.49 -20.68 -26.61
CA ASP A 8 -46.48 -19.68 -26.95
C ASP A 8 -46.55 -18.45 -26.01
N GLN A 9 -47.76 -18.00 -25.66
CA GLN A 9 -47.97 -16.90 -24.71
C GLN A 9 -47.50 -17.25 -23.29
N ILE A 10 -47.79 -18.46 -22.81
CA ILE A 10 -47.35 -18.94 -21.50
C ILE A 10 -45.81 -19.04 -21.46
N GLN A 11 -45.19 -19.60 -22.51
CA GLN A 11 -43.74 -19.71 -22.62
C GLN A 11 -43.07 -18.32 -22.65
N SER A 12 -43.60 -17.39 -23.45
CA SER A 12 -43.11 -16.01 -23.51
C SER A 12 -43.25 -15.28 -22.16
N ARG A 13 -44.36 -15.49 -21.45
CA ARG A 13 -44.55 -14.95 -20.09
C ARG A 13 -43.53 -15.56 -19.11
N GLY A 14 -43.32 -16.87 -19.16
CA GLY A 14 -42.35 -17.57 -18.32
C GLY A 14 -40.92 -17.03 -18.50
N ALA A 15 -40.48 -16.89 -19.76
CA ALA A 15 -39.18 -16.32 -20.09
C ALA A 15 -39.01 -14.89 -19.56
N ARG A 16 -40.03 -14.02 -19.71
CA ARG A 16 -40.00 -12.65 -19.20
C ARG A 16 -39.93 -12.57 -17.67
N LEU A 17 -40.69 -13.43 -16.96
CA LEU A 17 -40.65 -13.48 -15.50
C LEU A 17 -39.29 -13.97 -15.00
N HIS A 18 -38.71 -14.97 -15.67
CA HIS A 18 -37.38 -15.46 -15.35
C HIS A 18 -36.33 -14.34 -15.52
N ALA A 19 -36.33 -13.69 -16.68
CA ALA A 19 -35.47 -12.55 -16.99
C ALA A 19 -35.59 -11.40 -15.96
N ALA A 20 -36.83 -11.04 -15.57
CA ALA A 20 -37.05 -10.04 -14.53
C ALA A 20 -36.42 -10.46 -13.19
N GLY A 21 -36.55 -11.73 -12.81
CA GLY A 21 -35.91 -12.29 -11.62
C GLY A 21 -34.39 -12.18 -11.65
N GLU A 22 -33.76 -12.48 -12.79
CA GLU A 22 -32.31 -12.36 -12.97
C GLU A 22 -31.84 -10.90 -12.85
N ILE A 23 -32.57 -9.96 -13.45
CA ILE A 23 -32.25 -8.52 -13.37
C ILE A 23 -32.34 -8.01 -11.93
N HIS A 24 -33.39 -8.40 -11.19
CA HIS A 24 -33.52 -8.02 -9.79
C HIS A 24 -32.39 -8.58 -8.92
N ARG A 25 -32.01 -9.85 -9.14
CA ARG A 25 -30.86 -10.47 -8.48
C ARG A 25 -29.58 -9.68 -8.77
N PHE A 26 -29.29 -9.42 -10.04
CA PHE A 26 -28.12 -8.64 -10.46
C PHE A 26 -28.08 -7.27 -9.77
N HIS A 27 -29.20 -6.53 -9.75
CA HIS A 27 -29.24 -5.21 -9.12
C HIS A 27 -28.98 -5.25 -7.61
N ARG A 28 -29.54 -6.24 -6.91
CA ARG A 28 -29.28 -6.42 -5.49
C ARG A 28 -27.81 -6.75 -5.25
N ASP A 29 -27.29 -7.77 -5.92
CA ASP A 29 -25.93 -8.25 -5.72
C ASP A 29 -24.89 -7.16 -6.10
N ALA A 30 -25.16 -6.35 -7.14
CA ALA A 30 -24.36 -5.18 -7.47
C ALA A 30 -24.41 -4.09 -6.40
N SER A 31 -25.58 -3.84 -5.81
CA SER A 31 -25.73 -2.85 -4.73
C SER A 31 -24.96 -3.29 -3.49
N ASP A 32 -25.03 -4.57 -3.14
CA ASP A 32 -24.31 -5.15 -2.00
C ASP A 32 -22.80 -5.12 -2.21
N LEU A 33 -22.32 -5.39 -3.43
CA LEU A 33 -20.89 -5.27 -3.75
C LEU A 33 -20.42 -3.81 -3.73
N LEU A 34 -21.21 -2.87 -4.23
CA LEU A 34 -20.89 -1.43 -4.18
C LEU A 34 -20.79 -0.93 -2.74
N ALA A 35 -21.70 -1.35 -1.85
CA ALA A 35 -21.63 -1.01 -0.43
C ALA A 35 -20.35 -1.54 0.22
N ARG A 36 -20.02 -2.83 0.00
CA ARG A 36 -18.77 -3.43 0.49
C ARG A 36 -17.53 -2.76 -0.07
N ALA A 37 -17.53 -2.38 -1.35
CA ALA A 37 -16.43 -1.65 -1.97
C ALA A 37 -16.25 -0.25 -1.35
N ALA A 38 -17.35 0.44 -1.04
CA ALA A 38 -17.31 1.73 -0.37
C ALA A 38 -16.74 1.63 1.05
N ASP A 39 -17.21 0.66 1.84
CA ASP A 39 -16.69 0.39 3.19
C ASP A 39 -15.19 0.05 3.15
N ARG A 40 -14.79 -0.78 2.18
CA ARG A 40 -13.39 -1.16 2.02
C ARG A 40 -12.53 0.03 1.62
N ARG A 41 -13.03 0.90 0.75
CA ARG A 41 -12.33 2.14 0.38
C ARG A 41 -12.13 3.05 1.57
N ALA A 42 -13.11 3.15 2.46
CA ALA A 42 -12.99 3.94 3.69
C ALA A 42 -11.87 3.40 4.60
N GLN A 43 -11.72 2.07 4.70
CA GLN A 43 -10.64 1.43 5.47
C GLN A 43 -9.26 1.64 4.84
N LEU A 44 -9.19 1.82 3.52
CA LEU A 44 -7.98 2.14 2.77
C LEU A 44 -7.61 3.63 2.79
N ALA A 45 -8.34 4.47 3.53
CA ALA A 45 -7.96 5.86 3.71
C ALA A 45 -6.50 5.98 4.21
N PRO A 46 -5.74 7.01 3.81
CA PRO A 46 -4.38 7.21 4.29
C PRO A 46 -4.31 7.21 5.83
N PRO A 47 -3.46 6.37 6.44
CA PRO A 47 -3.29 6.38 7.89
C PRO A 47 -2.55 7.64 8.35
N PRO A 48 -2.67 8.02 9.63
CA PRO A 48 -1.82 9.06 10.19
C PRO A 48 -0.33 8.66 10.10
N PRO A 49 0.60 9.64 10.05
CA PRO A 49 2.03 9.35 10.02
C PRO A 49 2.43 8.44 11.20
N PRO A 50 3.14 7.32 10.94
CA PRO A 50 3.59 6.43 12.01
C PRO A 50 4.64 7.12 12.88
N ARG A 51 4.66 6.77 14.16
CA ARG A 51 5.58 7.34 15.15
C ARG A 51 7.01 6.80 15.05
N ASP A 52 7.19 5.58 14.55
CA ASP A 52 8.47 4.87 14.54
C ASP A 52 8.51 3.80 13.43
N LEU A 53 9.70 3.24 13.18
CA LEU A 53 9.94 2.23 12.16
C LEU A 53 9.08 0.97 12.35
N ARG A 54 8.85 0.55 13.60
CA ARG A 54 8.04 -0.63 13.92
C ARG A 54 6.58 -0.40 13.57
N ALA A 55 6.04 0.77 13.89
CA ALA A 55 4.68 1.17 13.55
C ALA A 55 4.51 1.28 12.02
N ALA A 56 5.47 1.88 11.31
CA ALA A 56 5.45 1.93 9.84
C ALA A 56 5.44 0.53 9.21
N THR A 57 6.28 -0.37 9.73
CA THR A 57 6.36 -1.77 9.27
C THR A 57 5.06 -2.54 9.54
N ALA A 58 4.45 -2.36 10.72
CA ALA A 58 3.17 -2.98 11.05
C ALA A 58 2.06 -2.52 10.09
N LEU A 59 1.94 -1.20 9.87
CA LEU A 59 0.96 -0.64 8.95
C LEU A 59 1.12 -1.16 7.50
N LEU A 60 2.35 -1.40 7.05
CA LEU A 60 2.60 -1.97 5.74
C LEU A 60 2.13 -3.43 5.65
N ARG A 61 2.38 -4.25 6.68
CA ARG A 61 1.89 -5.63 6.73
C ARG A 61 0.36 -5.70 6.80
N ASP A 62 -0.25 -4.78 7.55
CA ASP A 62 -1.71 -4.63 7.59
C ASP A 62 -2.26 -4.24 6.21
N HIS A 63 -1.55 -3.38 5.48
CA HIS A 63 -1.89 -3.00 4.10
C HIS A 63 -1.78 -4.18 3.12
N ASP A 64 -0.71 -4.98 3.19
CA ASP A 64 -0.55 -6.16 2.33
C ASP A 64 -1.68 -7.18 2.55
N THR A 65 -2.07 -7.37 3.82
CA THR A 65 -3.26 -8.16 4.17
C THR A 65 -4.51 -7.55 3.55
N ALA A 66 -4.62 -6.21 3.61
CA ALA A 66 -5.78 -5.53 3.10
C ALA A 66 -5.94 -5.64 1.57
N GLU A 67 -4.83 -5.73 0.84
CA GLU A 67 -4.82 -5.92 -0.61
C GLU A 67 -5.19 -7.33 -1.04
N ASN A 68 -4.87 -8.35 -0.23
CA ASN A 68 -5.34 -9.71 -0.49
C ASN A 68 -6.88 -9.79 -0.48
N ASP A 69 -7.54 -9.05 0.40
CA ASP A 69 -9.02 -9.01 0.43
C ASP A 69 -9.60 -8.34 -0.84
N LEU A 70 -8.83 -7.50 -1.53
CA LEU A 70 -9.27 -6.86 -2.79
C LEU A 70 -9.39 -7.88 -3.92
N VAL A 71 -8.64 -8.98 -3.88
CA VAL A 71 -8.72 -10.05 -4.88
C VAL A 71 -10.12 -10.66 -4.92
N ALA A 72 -10.74 -10.87 -3.76
CA ALA A 72 -12.10 -11.40 -3.67
C ALA A 72 -13.15 -10.40 -4.22
N ILE A 73 -12.95 -9.10 -3.97
CA ILE A 73 -13.81 -8.04 -4.51
C ILE A 73 -13.67 -7.97 -6.03
N ASP A 74 -12.45 -8.03 -6.56
CA ASP A 74 -12.21 -8.02 -8.02
C ASP A 74 -12.92 -9.19 -8.70
N ALA A 75 -12.74 -10.40 -8.18
CA ALA A 75 -13.37 -11.59 -8.73
C ALA A 75 -14.91 -11.46 -8.78
N GLN A 76 -15.53 -10.96 -7.71
CA GLN A 76 -16.97 -10.71 -7.68
C GLN A 76 -17.38 -9.57 -8.61
N MET A 77 -16.54 -8.56 -8.77
CA MET A 77 -16.76 -7.47 -9.72
C MET A 77 -16.81 -8.01 -11.15
N GLN A 78 -15.84 -8.84 -11.55
CA GLN A 78 -15.79 -9.44 -12.89
C GLN A 78 -17.02 -10.31 -13.18
N VAL A 79 -17.43 -11.15 -12.23
CA VAL A 79 -18.64 -11.99 -12.36
C VAL A 79 -19.88 -11.13 -12.61
N LEU A 80 -20.05 -10.02 -11.88
CA LEU A 80 -21.19 -9.13 -12.09
C LEU A 80 -21.09 -8.32 -13.39
N GLN A 81 -19.89 -7.97 -13.84
CA GLN A 81 -19.70 -7.36 -15.15
C GLN A 81 -20.14 -8.30 -16.28
N GLU A 82 -19.72 -9.56 -16.24
CA GLU A 82 -20.10 -10.59 -17.21
C GLU A 82 -21.61 -10.86 -17.19
N GLU A 83 -22.20 -11.01 -16.00
CA GLU A 83 -23.65 -11.21 -15.84
C GLU A 83 -24.44 -10.02 -16.38
N GLY A 84 -24.01 -8.78 -16.09
CA GLY A 84 -24.64 -7.58 -16.64
C GLY A 84 -24.59 -7.55 -18.18
N ALA A 85 -23.47 -7.94 -18.78
CA ALA A 85 -23.30 -7.97 -20.23
C ALA A 85 -24.17 -9.06 -20.87
N ARG A 86 -24.33 -10.21 -20.18
CA ARG A 86 -25.25 -11.27 -20.59
C ARG A 86 -26.71 -10.79 -20.54
N LEU A 87 -27.12 -10.15 -19.44
CA LEU A 87 -28.49 -9.69 -19.23
C LEU A 87 -28.89 -8.58 -20.21
N GLN A 88 -27.96 -7.69 -20.59
CA GLN A 88 -28.21 -6.69 -21.64
C GLN A 88 -28.59 -7.33 -22.98
N LYS A 89 -27.96 -8.46 -23.35
CA LYS A 89 -28.27 -9.16 -24.61
C LYS A 89 -29.61 -9.90 -24.59
N LEU A 90 -30.01 -10.40 -23.42
CA LEU A 90 -31.18 -11.26 -23.26
C LEU A 90 -32.49 -10.48 -23.04
N CYS A 91 -32.41 -9.23 -22.60
CA CYS A 91 -33.57 -8.45 -22.14
C CYS A 91 -33.74 -7.13 -22.91
N PRO A 92 -33.93 -7.15 -24.24
CA PRO A 92 -34.20 -5.93 -24.99
C PRO A 92 -35.58 -5.36 -24.61
N GLY A 93 -35.62 -4.10 -24.20
CA GLY A 93 -36.89 -3.45 -23.82
C GLY A 93 -36.87 -2.45 -22.65
N GLY A 94 -35.71 -1.86 -22.30
CA GLY A 94 -35.62 -0.70 -21.39
C GLY A 94 -34.79 -0.89 -20.12
N ASN A 95 -34.49 -2.13 -19.73
CA ASN A 95 -33.63 -2.40 -18.56
C ASN A 95 -32.13 -2.32 -18.87
N GLU A 96 -31.75 -2.38 -20.14
CA GLU A 96 -30.35 -2.30 -20.59
C GLU A 96 -29.62 -1.09 -20.02
N GLN A 97 -30.26 0.08 -20.04
CA GLN A 97 -29.68 1.32 -19.54
C GLN A 97 -29.41 1.24 -18.03
N GLN A 98 -30.32 0.66 -17.25
CA GLN A 98 -30.14 0.50 -15.80
C GLN A 98 -29.01 -0.50 -15.50
N ILE A 99 -28.91 -1.58 -16.27
CA ILE A 99 -27.81 -2.56 -16.14
C ILE A 99 -26.47 -1.88 -16.47
N ALA A 100 -26.41 -1.10 -17.55
CA ALA A 100 -25.21 -0.37 -17.96
C ALA A 100 -24.77 0.65 -16.90
N ILE A 101 -25.70 1.39 -16.30
CA ILE A 101 -25.41 2.32 -15.19
C ILE A 101 -24.78 1.58 -14.01
N ARG A 102 -25.30 0.40 -13.65
CA ARG A 102 -24.75 -0.40 -12.55
C ARG A 102 -23.37 -0.97 -12.85
N GLN A 103 -23.15 -1.49 -14.06
CA GLN A 103 -21.83 -1.93 -14.51
C GLN A 103 -20.80 -0.79 -14.47
N ARG A 104 -21.18 0.40 -14.93
CA ARG A 104 -20.32 1.57 -14.86
C ARG A 104 -19.98 1.93 -13.41
N ALA A 105 -20.97 1.94 -12.51
CA ALA A 105 -20.74 2.20 -11.09
C ALA A 105 -19.79 1.17 -10.46
N LEU A 106 -19.92 -0.11 -10.80
CA LEU A 106 -19.02 -1.17 -10.36
C LEU A 106 -17.57 -0.92 -10.83
N SER A 107 -17.38 -0.56 -12.11
CA SER A 107 -16.06 -0.24 -12.67
C SER A 107 -15.42 1.01 -12.03
N GLU A 108 -16.22 2.05 -11.80
CA GLU A 108 -15.77 3.28 -11.14
C GLU A 108 -15.39 3.00 -9.67
N ALA A 109 -16.20 2.22 -8.95
CA ALA A 109 -15.91 1.80 -7.59
C ALA A 109 -14.61 0.98 -7.51
N TRP A 110 -14.39 0.05 -8.43
CA TRP A 110 -13.16 -0.74 -8.50
C TRP A 110 -11.93 0.14 -8.74
N THR A 111 -12.03 1.07 -9.69
CA THR A 111 -10.95 2.01 -10.02
C THR A 111 -10.60 2.88 -8.81
N ALA A 112 -11.61 3.41 -8.12
CA ALA A 112 -11.41 4.20 -6.91
C ALA A 112 -10.79 3.40 -5.77
N LEU A 113 -11.15 2.11 -5.64
CA LEU A 113 -10.61 1.23 -4.62
C LEU A 113 -9.12 0.92 -4.86
N ARG A 114 -8.74 0.59 -6.10
CA ARG A 114 -7.33 0.39 -6.47
C ARG A 114 -6.51 1.65 -6.29
N SER A 115 -7.02 2.79 -6.73
CA SER A 115 -6.34 4.07 -6.54
C SER A 115 -6.11 4.40 -5.07
N ALA A 116 -7.08 4.13 -4.19
CA ALA A 116 -6.92 4.32 -2.75
C ALA A 116 -5.87 3.36 -2.15
N ALA A 117 -5.85 2.10 -2.58
CA ALA A 117 -4.85 1.12 -2.16
C ALA A 117 -3.44 1.53 -2.59
N ASP A 118 -3.25 1.92 -3.85
CA ASP A 118 -1.97 2.36 -4.39
C ASP A 118 -1.44 3.62 -3.68
N GLU A 119 -2.33 4.59 -3.43
CA GLU A 119 -1.96 5.81 -2.71
C GLU A 119 -1.56 5.53 -1.27
N ARG A 120 -2.34 4.68 -0.56
CA ARG A 120 -1.99 4.25 0.80
C ARG A 120 -0.66 3.52 0.82
N ARG A 121 -0.42 2.60 -0.13
CA ARG A 121 0.85 1.88 -0.28
C ARG A 121 2.01 2.86 -0.45
N ARG A 122 1.86 3.82 -1.37
CA ARG A 122 2.88 4.85 -1.66
C ARG A 122 3.25 5.63 -0.40
N LEU A 123 2.26 6.12 0.35
CA LEU A 123 2.47 6.88 1.58
C LEU A 123 3.14 6.03 2.68
N LEU A 124 2.72 4.78 2.85
CA LEU A 124 3.34 3.87 3.83
C LEU A 124 4.81 3.60 3.51
N HIS A 125 5.16 3.40 2.24
CA HIS A 125 6.55 3.24 1.82
C HIS A 125 7.37 4.51 2.05
N GLN A 126 6.79 5.69 1.80
CA GLN A 126 7.44 6.96 2.10
C GLN A 126 7.75 7.09 3.60
N HIS A 127 6.79 6.75 4.47
CA HIS A 127 7.00 6.74 5.91
C HIS A 127 8.03 5.70 6.36
N LEU A 128 8.02 4.51 5.76
CA LEU A 128 9.00 3.46 6.07
C LEU A 128 10.42 3.96 5.77
N LYS A 129 10.65 4.49 4.56
CA LYS A 129 11.95 5.04 4.15
C LYS A 129 12.43 6.14 5.08
N LEU A 130 11.54 7.05 5.48
CA LEU A 130 11.87 8.13 6.42
C LEU A 130 12.36 7.57 7.77
N HIS A 131 11.65 6.59 8.33
CA HIS A 131 12.00 6.02 9.63
C HIS A 131 13.24 5.12 9.58
N GLN A 132 13.50 4.47 8.44
CA GLN A 132 14.77 3.77 8.18
C GLN A 132 15.93 4.77 8.20
N PHE A 133 15.81 5.86 7.44
CA PHE A 133 16.81 6.94 7.43
C PHE A 133 17.08 7.51 8.83
N PHE A 134 16.04 7.84 9.61
CA PHE A 134 16.24 8.35 10.97
C PHE A 134 16.91 7.34 11.91
N THR A 135 16.59 6.05 11.74
CA THR A 135 17.24 4.98 12.49
C THR A 135 18.72 4.91 12.14
N GLU A 136 19.05 4.88 10.85
CA GLU A 136 20.43 4.86 10.35
C GLU A 136 21.24 6.06 10.84
N VAL A 137 20.72 7.28 10.72
CA VAL A 137 21.41 8.49 11.18
C VAL A 137 21.63 8.47 12.69
N ARG A 138 20.62 8.07 13.48
CA ARG A 138 20.76 7.97 14.94
C ARG A 138 21.86 6.97 15.31
N ASP A 139 21.88 5.82 14.65
CA ASP A 139 22.83 4.75 14.95
C ASP A 139 24.26 5.18 14.56
N LEU A 140 24.44 5.84 13.40
CA LEU A 140 25.72 6.44 12.99
C LEU A 140 26.18 7.56 13.93
N ALA A 141 25.27 8.42 14.40
CA ALA A 141 25.58 9.49 15.34
C ALA A 141 25.98 8.95 16.72
N SER A 142 25.28 7.91 17.20
CA SER A 142 25.61 7.24 18.45
C SER A 142 26.99 6.57 18.37
N TRP A 143 27.27 5.85 17.29
CA TRP A 143 28.59 5.25 17.05
C TRP A 143 29.69 6.32 17.00
N SER A 144 29.47 7.43 16.26
CA SER A 144 30.44 8.52 16.15
C SER A 144 30.74 9.18 17.51
N SER A 145 29.72 9.31 18.37
CA SER A 145 29.87 9.85 19.72
C SER A 145 30.67 8.91 20.62
N ALA A 146 30.36 7.61 20.59
CA ALA A 146 31.08 6.59 21.35
C ALA A 146 32.56 6.54 20.94
N LEU A 147 32.84 6.51 19.65
CA LEU A 147 34.21 6.50 19.10
C LEU A 147 35.01 7.74 19.54
N ARG A 148 34.38 8.92 19.53
CA ARG A 148 35.00 10.17 20.00
C ARG A 148 35.32 10.13 21.49
N GLY A 149 34.43 9.54 22.29
CA GLY A 149 34.64 9.32 23.71
C GLY A 149 35.84 8.41 23.99
N GLU A 150 35.94 7.30 23.26
CA GLU A 150 37.06 6.35 23.36
C GLU A 150 38.41 7.01 23.03
N MET A 151 38.48 7.71 21.88
CA MET A 151 39.69 8.45 21.49
C MET A 151 40.09 9.53 22.50
N SER A 152 39.12 10.22 23.10
CA SER A 152 39.37 11.29 24.08
C SER A 152 39.79 10.76 25.47
N SER A 153 39.46 9.50 25.78
CA SER A 153 39.77 8.85 27.06
C SER A 153 41.17 8.23 27.13
N SER A 154 41.90 8.19 26.01
CA SER A 154 43.23 7.59 25.92
C SER A 154 44.26 8.42 26.69
N GLY A 155 44.78 7.86 27.79
CA GLY A 155 45.84 8.47 28.60
C GLY A 155 47.22 8.44 27.92
N SER A 156 48.20 9.15 28.50
CA SER A 156 49.58 9.18 27.98
C SER A 156 50.32 7.86 28.26
N ALA A 157 50.92 7.27 27.21
CA ALA A 157 51.69 6.04 27.31
C ALA A 157 52.98 6.22 28.14
N ARG A 158 53.20 5.33 29.11
CA ARG A 158 54.36 5.37 30.04
C ARG A 158 55.45 4.36 29.71
N SER A 159 55.32 3.61 28.61
CA SER A 159 56.32 2.65 28.15
C SER A 159 56.22 2.44 26.63
N ALA A 160 57.28 1.92 26.01
CA ALA A 160 57.26 1.58 24.59
C ALA A 160 56.19 0.53 24.26
N ALA A 161 55.98 -0.45 25.14
CA ALA A 161 54.91 -1.44 24.99
C ALA A 161 53.51 -0.80 25.05
N ALA A 162 53.29 0.13 25.99
CA ALA A 162 52.02 0.87 26.09
C ALA A 162 51.78 1.76 24.86
N ALA A 163 52.82 2.41 24.34
CA ALA A 163 52.74 3.22 23.14
C ALA A 163 52.40 2.37 21.90
N GLN A 164 53.01 1.18 21.78
CA GLN A 164 52.73 0.25 20.69
C GLN A 164 51.29 -0.29 20.76
N ALA A 165 50.79 -0.61 21.96
CA ALA A 165 49.41 -1.02 22.16
C ALA A 165 48.41 0.09 21.79
N GLN A 166 48.68 1.33 22.20
CA GLN A 166 47.85 2.49 21.84
C GLN A 166 47.84 2.74 20.32
N ARG A 167 48.99 2.54 19.65
CA ARG A 167 49.07 2.64 18.19
C ARG A 167 48.25 1.57 17.48
N ALA A 168 48.37 0.31 17.90
CA ALA A 168 47.58 -0.78 17.35
C ALA A 168 46.07 -0.56 17.54
N HIS A 169 45.68 -0.06 18.71
CA HIS A 169 44.28 0.32 18.98
C HIS A 169 43.80 1.44 18.06
N HIS A 170 44.58 2.52 17.89
CA HIS A 170 44.27 3.60 16.95
C HIS A 170 44.10 3.09 15.51
N ASP A 171 45.01 2.22 15.05
CA ASP A 171 44.94 1.67 13.70
C ASP A 171 43.68 0.78 13.51
N ALA A 172 43.24 0.08 14.57
CA ALA A 172 41.98 -0.65 14.57
C ALA A 172 40.74 0.28 14.48
N LEU A 173 40.71 1.36 15.27
CA LEU A 173 39.64 2.38 15.18
C LEU A 173 39.60 3.03 13.79
N ARG A 174 40.77 3.28 13.19
CA ARG A 174 40.85 3.81 11.83
C ARG A 174 40.23 2.86 10.81
N ALA A 175 40.56 1.56 10.88
CA ALA A 175 39.96 0.55 10.02
C ALA A 175 38.43 0.48 10.20
N GLU A 176 37.94 0.66 11.43
CA GLU A 176 36.51 0.68 11.72
C GLU A 176 35.80 1.91 11.10
N ILE A 177 36.43 3.08 11.12
CA ILE A 177 35.93 4.28 10.42
C ILE A 177 35.85 4.02 8.93
N ASP A 178 36.95 3.52 8.33
CA ASP A 178 37.04 3.30 6.90
C ASP A 178 36.00 2.23 6.45
N ALA A 179 35.72 1.21 7.27
CA ALA A 179 34.70 0.19 7.00
C ALA A 179 33.26 0.72 7.05
N ARG A 180 33.01 1.88 7.68
CA ARG A 180 31.67 2.49 7.78
C ARG A 180 31.43 3.61 6.78
N ASP A 181 32.42 3.98 5.97
CA ASP A 181 32.30 5.06 4.98
C ASP A 181 31.09 4.84 4.04
N ASP A 182 30.87 3.60 3.60
CA ASP A 182 29.73 3.23 2.76
C ASP A 182 28.38 3.44 3.45
N SER A 183 28.29 3.20 4.76
CA SER A 183 27.06 3.46 5.52
C SER A 183 26.74 4.95 5.62
N PHE A 184 27.74 5.81 5.81
CA PHE A 184 27.55 7.26 5.79
C PHE A 184 27.12 7.76 4.41
N ARG A 185 27.74 7.26 3.35
CA ARG A 185 27.36 7.59 1.97
C ARG A 185 25.93 7.14 1.66
N ALA A 186 25.54 5.95 2.09
CA ALA A 186 24.19 5.43 1.92
C ALA A 186 23.16 6.30 2.66
N ALA A 187 23.42 6.65 3.91
CA ALA A 187 22.54 7.53 4.69
C ALA A 187 22.40 8.91 4.04
N LEU A 188 23.50 9.50 3.55
CA LEU A 188 23.46 10.78 2.82
C LEU A 188 22.61 10.70 1.55
N ALA A 189 22.81 9.64 0.75
CA ALA A 189 22.04 9.42 -0.48
C ALA A 189 20.54 9.22 -0.16
N ALA A 190 20.21 8.46 0.88
CA ALA A 190 18.84 8.27 1.34
C ALA A 190 18.20 9.61 1.79
N GLY A 191 18.94 10.43 2.53
CA GLY A 191 18.49 11.76 2.94
C GLY A 191 18.23 12.69 1.73
N GLN A 192 19.10 12.68 0.74
CA GLN A 192 18.93 13.46 -0.50
C GLN A 192 17.71 12.99 -1.30
N ALA A 193 17.48 11.68 -1.40
CA ALA A 193 16.30 11.12 -2.07
C ALA A 193 15.01 11.56 -1.36
N LEU A 194 14.97 11.55 -0.02
CA LEU A 194 13.80 12.01 0.75
C LEU A 194 13.49 13.50 0.53
N ILE A 195 14.50 14.33 0.33
CA ILE A 195 14.34 15.75 0.00
C ILE A 195 13.78 15.90 -1.42
N ALA A 196 14.33 15.16 -2.38
CA ALA A 196 13.87 15.20 -3.77
C ALA A 196 12.42 14.71 -3.94
N ASP A 197 12.02 13.69 -3.17
CA ASP A 197 10.66 13.13 -3.17
C ASP A 197 9.61 14.06 -2.51
N GLY A 198 10.02 15.23 -1.99
CA GLY A 198 9.11 16.22 -1.42
C GLY A 198 8.41 15.75 -0.14
N HIS A 199 9.02 14.82 0.62
CA HIS A 199 8.41 14.28 1.83
C HIS A 199 8.07 15.42 2.82
N PRO A 200 6.86 15.48 3.43
CA PRO A 200 6.46 16.60 4.30
C PRO A 200 7.42 16.86 5.47
N ASN A 201 8.02 15.80 5.99
CA ASN A 201 9.04 15.85 7.05
C ASN A 201 10.49 16.03 6.54
N SER A 202 10.71 16.25 5.24
CA SER A 202 12.05 16.53 4.67
C SER A 202 12.65 17.85 5.14
N GLN A 203 11.87 18.70 5.83
CA GLN A 203 12.44 19.88 6.49
C GLN A 203 13.35 19.50 7.66
N VAL A 204 13.11 18.37 8.32
CA VAL A 204 13.99 17.85 9.39
C VAL A 204 15.32 17.36 8.82
N THR A 205 15.34 16.85 7.59
CA THR A 205 16.57 16.38 6.94
C THR A 205 17.48 17.51 6.46
N LYS A 206 17.04 18.78 6.49
CA LYS A 206 17.89 19.95 6.22
C LYS A 206 18.69 20.45 7.43
N LEU A 207 18.35 19.98 8.64
CA LEU A 207 18.95 20.41 9.90
C LEU A 207 20.00 19.43 10.45
N LEU A 208 20.20 18.30 9.77
CA LEU A 208 21.23 17.29 10.02
C LEU A 208 22.32 17.42 8.95
#